data_AF-A0A1G3ZIH9-F1
#
_entry.id   AF-A0A1G3ZIH9-F1
#
_cell.length_a   1.000
_cell.length_b   1.000
_cell.length_c   1.000
_cell.angle_alpha   90.00
_cell.angle_beta   90.00
_cell.angle_gamma   90.00
#
_symmetry.space_group_name_H-M   'P 1'
#
loop_
_entity.id
_entity.type
_entity.pdbx_description
1 polymer ?
#
loop_
_entity_poly.entity_id
_entity_poly.type
_entity_poly.pdbx_seq_one_letter_code
_entity_poly.pdbx_strand_id
1 'polypeptide(L)'
;MGAFVGEVILPALGLQAVNTRMDAQFHHLATRNGVMRCQEAPSDMRSSLAIAAEFRLTSGTKNFYIYFIEDEKPVSNRTKTQYDIQDLELLSPFSGSCHININNELSFFENIIEANKRLHQCTLNDKKIKVINLYMKKIPLGLMVQKKGMYRLNIRHIGSRSHNDGLATINEFSFEGLNFPTFQMCFLMPGATL
;
A
#
# COMPACT_ATOMS: atom_id res chain seq x y z
N MET A 1 21.30 15.45 5.51
CA MET A 1 20.18 14.92 4.70
C MET A 1 20.76 13.95 3.70
N GLY A 2 20.45 12.65 3.82
CA GLY A 2 20.90 11.63 2.86
C GLY A 2 19.97 11.59 1.65
N ALA A 3 20.52 11.38 0.46
CA ALA A 3 19.75 11.24 -0.76
C ALA A 3 18.72 10.10 -0.64
N PHE A 4 17.53 10.29 -1.22
CA PHE A 4 16.46 9.30 -1.16
C PHE A 4 16.85 8.04 -1.94
N VAL A 5 16.61 6.88 -1.35
CA VAL A 5 16.95 5.56 -1.94
C VAL A 5 16.37 5.38 -3.34
N GLY A 6 15.17 5.92 -3.61
CA GLY A 6 14.57 5.90 -4.95
C GLY A 6 15.29 6.77 -5.99
N GLU A 7 16.01 7.81 -5.58
CA GLU A 7 16.78 8.64 -6.52
C GLU A 7 18.09 7.96 -6.95
N VAL A 8 18.61 7.04 -6.14
CA VAL A 8 19.87 6.32 -6.41
C VAL A 8 19.61 4.96 -7.05
N ILE A 9 18.62 4.21 -6.56
CA ILE A 9 18.42 2.81 -6.94
C ILE A 9 17.63 2.65 -8.23
N LEU A 10 16.64 3.50 -8.49
CA LEU A 10 15.79 3.35 -9.69
C LEU A 10 16.56 3.62 -10.98
N PRO A 11 17.45 4.64 -11.05
CA PRO A 11 18.34 4.80 -12.19
C PRO A 11 19.34 3.63 -12.31
N ALA A 12 19.88 3.13 -11.19
CA ALA A 12 20.83 2.00 -11.17
C ALA A 12 20.19 0.65 -11.57
N LEU A 13 18.87 0.55 -11.53
CA LEU A 13 18.08 -0.59 -12.02
C LEU A 13 17.70 -0.44 -13.51
N GLY A 14 18.10 0.65 -14.18
CA GLY A 14 17.66 0.96 -15.56
C GLY A 14 16.17 1.30 -15.64
N LEU A 15 15.51 1.53 -14.51
CA LEU A 15 14.07 1.75 -14.43
C LEU A 15 13.78 3.25 -14.57
N GLN A 16 13.63 3.71 -15.82
CA GLN A 16 13.20 5.08 -16.14
C GLN A 16 11.67 5.24 -16.28
N ALA A 17 10.89 4.19 -15.98
CA ALA A 17 9.45 4.23 -16.18
C ALA A 17 8.74 5.12 -15.14
N VAL A 18 7.72 5.87 -15.60
CA VAL A 18 6.85 6.71 -14.78
C VAL A 18 6.29 5.94 -13.57
N ASN A 19 5.94 4.66 -13.77
CA ASN A 19 5.43 3.78 -12.71
C ASN A 19 6.43 3.56 -11.57
N THR A 20 7.73 3.47 -11.87
CA THR A 20 8.76 3.26 -10.85
C THR A 20 9.00 4.52 -10.00
N ARG A 21 8.91 5.71 -10.61
CA ARG A 21 8.93 6.99 -9.87
C ARG A 21 7.74 7.14 -8.93
N MET A 22 6.57 6.66 -9.34
CA MET A 22 5.34 6.71 -8.54
C MET A 22 5.44 5.82 -7.29
N ASP A 23 5.90 4.57 -7.43
CA ASP A 23 6.14 3.68 -6.29
C ASP A 23 7.16 4.30 -5.31
N ALA A 24 8.20 4.95 -5.84
CA ALA A 24 9.21 5.61 -5.03
C ALA A 24 8.70 6.83 -4.25
N GLN A 25 7.86 7.67 -4.86
CA GLN A 25 7.22 8.80 -4.18
C GLN A 25 6.28 8.31 -3.06
N PHE A 26 5.53 7.24 -3.31
CA PHE A 26 4.71 6.61 -2.28
C PHE A 26 5.57 6.12 -1.10
N HIS A 27 6.66 5.40 -1.38
CA HIS A 27 7.58 4.95 -0.33
C HIS A 27 8.24 6.12 0.42
N HIS A 28 8.55 7.23 -0.25
CA HIS A 28 9.03 8.46 0.39
C HIS A 28 8.01 9.01 1.39
N LEU A 29 6.73 9.09 1.01
CA LEU A 29 5.67 9.54 1.89
C LEU A 29 5.47 8.58 3.08
N ALA A 30 5.60 7.28 2.85
CA ALA A 30 5.55 6.25 3.90
C ALA A 30 6.73 6.35 4.89
N THR A 31 7.92 6.78 4.46
CA THR A 31 9.10 7.01 5.33
C THR A 31 9.00 8.20 6.28
N ARG A 32 7.86 8.89 6.36
CA ARG A 32 7.66 9.89 7.44
C ARG A 32 7.69 9.28 8.84
N ASN A 33 7.46 7.98 8.97
CA ASN A 33 7.42 7.25 10.24
C ASN A 33 8.54 6.20 10.40
N GLY A 34 9.57 6.25 9.57
CA GLY A 34 10.66 5.26 9.61
C GLY A 34 11.78 5.55 8.62
N VAL A 35 12.86 4.79 8.70
CA VAL A 35 14.06 4.95 7.86
C VAL A 35 14.18 3.76 6.92
N MET A 36 14.34 4.01 5.62
CA MET A 36 14.77 2.98 4.67
C MET A 36 16.30 2.91 4.62
N ARG A 37 16.86 1.72 4.85
CA ARG A 37 18.29 1.41 4.64
C ARG A 37 18.46 0.45 3.48
N CYS A 38 19.45 0.69 2.62
CA CYS A 38 19.78 -0.19 1.50
C CYS A 38 21.24 -0.64 1.57
N GLN A 39 21.49 -1.90 1.22
CA GLN A 39 22.81 -2.53 1.24
C GLN A 39 22.91 -3.68 0.24
N GLU A 40 24.11 -3.96 -0.28
CA GLU A 40 24.32 -4.99 -1.33
C GLU A 40 24.45 -6.43 -0.79
N ALA A 41 24.66 -6.57 0.52
CA ALA A 41 24.66 -7.85 1.22
C ALA A 41 23.48 -7.89 2.21
N PRO A 42 22.94 -9.07 2.55
CA PRO A 42 21.98 -9.18 3.64
C PRO A 42 22.66 -8.84 4.98
N SER A 43 21.96 -8.15 5.88
CA SER A 43 22.45 -7.79 7.20
C SER A 43 21.93 -8.76 8.23
N ASP A 44 22.75 -9.03 9.26
CA ASP A 44 22.33 -9.69 10.49
C ASP A 44 21.34 -8.85 11.33
N MET A 45 20.92 -7.66 10.84
CA MET A 45 19.88 -6.82 11.44
C MET A 45 18.52 -7.52 11.60
N ARG A 46 18.35 -8.75 11.07
CA ARG A 46 17.20 -9.62 11.35
C ARG A 46 16.98 -9.86 12.85
N SER A 47 17.99 -9.66 13.70
CA SER A 47 17.86 -9.73 15.17
C SER A 47 17.35 -8.43 15.81
N SER A 48 17.23 -7.33 15.07
CA SER A 48 16.66 -6.07 15.57
C SER A 48 15.14 -6.06 15.39
N LEU A 49 14.40 -5.89 16.49
CA LEU A 49 12.93 -5.82 16.56
C LEU A 49 12.31 -4.65 15.77
N ALA A 50 13.14 -3.78 15.19
CA ALA A 50 12.72 -2.53 14.53
C ALA A 50 12.54 -2.64 13.00
N ILE A 51 12.84 -3.78 12.37
CA ILE A 51 12.56 -3.98 10.94
C ILE A 51 11.06 -4.26 10.75
N ALA A 52 10.35 -3.30 10.19
CA ALA A 52 8.94 -3.45 9.85
C ALA A 52 8.74 -4.09 8.47
N ALA A 53 9.69 -3.95 7.54
CA ALA A 53 9.68 -4.66 6.27
C ALA A 53 11.09 -4.88 5.69
N GLU A 54 11.29 -6.01 5.02
CA GLU A 54 12.49 -6.35 4.24
C GLU A 54 12.09 -6.54 2.78
N PHE A 55 12.85 -5.92 1.87
CA PHE A 55 12.68 -6.05 0.43
C PHE A 55 14.01 -6.45 -0.19
N ARG A 56 13.95 -7.28 -1.24
CA ARG A 56 15.10 -7.58 -2.09
C ARG A 56 14.83 -7.04 -3.49
N LEU A 57 15.73 -6.20 -3.96
CA LEU A 57 15.77 -5.75 -5.35
C LEU A 57 16.93 -6.43 -6.07
N THR A 58 16.74 -6.71 -7.35
CA THR A 58 17.74 -7.39 -8.17
C THR A 58 17.95 -6.58 -9.45
N SER A 59 19.21 -6.18 -9.72
CA SER A 59 19.63 -5.47 -10.93
C SER A 59 20.71 -6.28 -11.64
N GLY A 60 20.34 -7.02 -12.70
CA GLY A 60 21.28 -7.95 -13.33
C GLY A 60 21.83 -8.97 -12.33
N THR A 61 23.14 -8.95 -12.09
CA THR A 61 23.81 -9.81 -11.09
C THR A 61 23.84 -9.21 -9.67
N LYS A 62 23.46 -7.94 -9.51
CA LYS A 62 23.50 -7.25 -8.20
C LYS A 62 22.21 -7.50 -7.42
N ASN A 63 22.37 -7.74 -6.12
CA ASN A 63 21.27 -7.80 -5.18
C ASN A 63 21.36 -6.61 -4.23
N PHE A 64 20.21 -6.00 -3.95
CA PHE A 64 20.07 -4.95 -2.95
C PHE A 64 19.04 -5.39 -1.93
N TYR A 65 19.41 -5.36 -0.66
CA TYR A 65 18.55 -5.62 0.47
C TYR A 65 18.15 -4.28 1.07
N ILE A 66 16.85 -4.01 1.11
CA ILE A 66 16.26 -2.79 1.64
C ILE A 66 15.49 -3.14 2.89
N TYR A 67 15.77 -2.43 3.97
CA TYR A 67 15.11 -2.59 5.26
C TYR A 67 14.36 -1.30 5.58
N PHE A 68 13.06 -1.41 5.78
CA PHE A 68 12.28 -0.36 6.40
C PHE A 68 12.31 -0.56 7.91
N ILE A 69 12.95 0.37 8.59
CA ILE A 69 13.11 0.40 10.03
C ILE A 69 12.10 1.41 10.56
N GLU A 70 11.07 0.97 11.26
CA GLU A 70 10.17 1.91 11.94
C GLU A 70 10.95 2.64 13.02
N ASP A 71 10.84 3.97 13.05
CA ASP A 71 11.43 4.75 14.14
C ASP A 71 10.52 4.48 15.35
N GLU A 72 11.06 3.95 16.47
CA GLU A 72 10.27 3.69 17.70
C GLU A 72 9.65 4.96 18.29
N LYS A 73 9.90 6.13 17.68
CA LYS A 73 9.20 7.36 18.00
C LYS A 73 7.70 7.11 17.89
N PRO A 74 6.93 7.38 18.96
CA PRO A 74 5.49 7.32 18.92
C PRO A 74 4.99 8.11 17.71
N VAL A 75 4.04 7.54 16.96
CA VAL A 75 3.36 8.23 15.85
C VAL A 75 2.92 9.60 16.36
N SER A 76 3.68 10.63 16.02
CA SER A 76 3.59 11.95 16.64
C SER A 76 2.31 12.65 16.24
N ASN A 77 1.81 12.32 15.05
CA ASN A 77 0.53 12.74 14.53
C ASN A 77 -0.17 11.53 13.88
N ARG A 78 -1.19 10.98 14.53
CA ARG A 78 -2.22 10.25 13.81
C ARG A 78 -3.12 11.29 13.17
N THR A 79 -2.97 11.51 11.87
CA THR A 79 -3.88 12.40 11.15
C THR A 79 -5.30 11.90 11.38
N LYS A 80 -6.13 12.70 12.08
CA LYS A 80 -7.58 12.47 12.11
C LYS A 80 -8.07 12.68 10.69
N THR A 81 -8.28 11.57 10.01
CA THR A 81 -8.70 11.53 8.62
C THR A 81 -10.21 11.45 8.57
N GLN A 82 -10.82 12.37 7.83
CA GLN A 82 -12.22 12.28 7.47
C GLN A 82 -12.28 11.52 6.15
N TYR A 83 -12.53 10.22 6.23
CA TYR A 83 -12.73 9.38 5.06
C TYR A 83 -14.06 9.71 4.41
N ASP A 84 -14.06 9.84 3.08
CA ASP A 84 -15.25 10.13 2.28
C ASP A 84 -15.53 8.91 1.38
N ILE A 85 -16.18 7.92 1.99
CA ILE A 85 -16.57 6.65 1.38
C ILE A 85 -18.07 6.47 1.58
N GLN A 86 -18.78 6.31 0.47
CA GLN A 86 -20.24 6.20 0.44
C GLN A 86 -20.65 4.91 -0.27
N ASP A 87 -21.85 4.43 0.00
CA ASP A 87 -22.48 3.29 -0.69
C ASP A 87 -21.59 2.03 -0.78
N LEU A 88 -20.94 1.67 0.32
CA LEU A 88 -20.12 0.46 0.35
C LEU A 88 -21.01 -0.78 0.22
N GLU A 89 -20.80 -1.52 -0.86
CA GLU A 89 -21.54 -2.70 -1.24
C GLU A 89 -20.60 -3.90 -1.29
N LEU A 90 -20.89 -4.94 -0.50
CA LEU A 90 -20.17 -6.20 -0.54
C LEU A 90 -20.81 -7.11 -1.60
N LEU A 91 -20.05 -7.51 -2.60
CA LEU A 91 -20.54 -8.34 -3.71
C LEU A 91 -20.16 -9.82 -3.54
N SER A 92 -18.97 -10.07 -2.98
CA SER A 92 -18.48 -11.41 -2.64
C SER A 92 -17.39 -11.27 -1.56
N PRO A 93 -16.88 -12.37 -0.98
CA PRO A 93 -15.81 -12.28 0.00
C PRO A 93 -14.62 -11.45 -0.50
N PHE A 94 -14.26 -10.43 0.26
CA PHE A 94 -13.20 -9.48 -0.05
C PHE A 94 -13.36 -8.72 -1.39
N SER A 95 -14.55 -8.74 -2.00
CA SER A 95 -14.88 -7.96 -3.20
C SER A 95 -16.14 -7.11 -3.03
N GLY A 96 -16.21 -5.99 -3.74
CA GLY A 96 -17.30 -5.05 -3.59
C GLY A 96 -17.09 -3.77 -4.38
N SER A 97 -17.93 -2.79 -4.12
CA SER A 97 -17.80 -1.45 -4.70
C SER A 97 -18.20 -0.37 -3.72
N CYS A 98 -17.72 0.84 -3.94
CA CYS A 98 -18.11 2.01 -3.15
C CYS A 98 -17.86 3.29 -3.94
N HIS A 99 -18.46 4.39 -3.54
CA HIS A 99 -18.06 5.72 -3.99
C HIS A 99 -16.94 6.26 -3.09
N ILE A 100 -15.89 6.81 -3.71
CA ILE A 100 -14.85 7.54 -3.00
C ILE A 100 -14.71 8.95 -3.59
N ASN A 101 -14.42 9.91 -2.73
CA ASN A 101 -14.11 11.26 -3.18
C ASN A 101 -12.58 11.44 -3.33
N ILE A 102 -12.16 12.06 -4.43
CA ILE A 102 -10.77 12.41 -4.69
C ILE A 102 -10.66 13.94 -4.72
N ASN A 103 -10.07 14.52 -3.69
CA ASN A 103 -9.83 15.97 -3.59
C ASN A 103 -8.38 16.33 -3.93
N ASN A 104 -7.47 15.44 -3.52
CA ASN A 104 -6.03 15.49 -3.71
C ASN A 104 -5.45 14.06 -3.58
N GLU A 105 -4.15 13.92 -3.82
CA GLU A 105 -3.45 12.64 -3.75
C GLU A 105 -3.59 11.94 -2.38
N LEU A 106 -3.51 12.71 -1.28
CA LEU A 106 -3.64 12.17 0.07
C LEU A 106 -5.05 11.56 0.28
N SER A 107 -6.10 12.30 -0.06
CA SER A 107 -7.48 11.81 0.07
C SER A 107 -7.75 10.56 -0.76
N PHE A 108 -7.13 10.45 -1.93
CA PHE A 108 -7.23 9.25 -2.75
C PHE A 108 -6.68 8.03 -1.99
N PHE A 109 -5.46 8.13 -1.47
CA PHE A 109 -4.85 7.03 -0.72
C PHE A 109 -5.60 6.68 0.56
N GLU A 110 -6.03 7.69 1.31
CA GLU A 110 -6.79 7.50 2.53
C GLU A 110 -8.10 6.76 2.25
N ASN A 111 -8.84 7.17 1.21
CA ASN A 111 -10.12 6.59 0.86
C ASN A 111 -10.00 5.18 0.26
N ILE A 112 -9.02 4.88 -0.61
CA ILE A 112 -8.86 3.51 -1.14
C ILE A 112 -8.43 2.52 -0.06
N ILE A 113 -7.53 2.94 0.85
CA ILE A 113 -7.05 2.08 1.94
C ILE A 113 -8.22 1.80 2.86
N GLU A 114 -8.94 2.84 3.29
CA GLU A 114 -10.07 2.69 4.19
C GLU A 114 -11.24 1.91 3.56
N ALA A 115 -11.56 2.15 2.28
CA ALA A 115 -12.60 1.39 1.58
C ALA A 115 -12.33 -0.10 1.61
N ASN A 116 -11.09 -0.49 1.31
CA ASN A 116 -10.69 -1.89 1.31
C ASN A 116 -10.65 -2.48 2.74
N LYS A 117 -10.24 -1.71 3.75
CA LYS A 117 -10.33 -2.14 5.16
C LYS A 117 -11.77 -2.42 5.60
N ARG A 118 -12.70 -1.50 5.31
CA ARG A 118 -14.12 -1.68 5.65
C ARG A 118 -14.69 -2.91 4.95
N LEU A 119 -14.28 -3.16 3.71
CA LEU A 119 -14.69 -4.33 2.96
C LEU A 119 -14.21 -5.64 3.60
N HIS A 120 -12.96 -5.69 4.08
CA HIS A 120 -12.45 -6.83 4.86
C HIS A 120 -13.22 -7.03 6.17
N GLN A 121 -13.49 -5.95 6.91
CA GLN A 121 -14.28 -5.98 8.14
C GLN A 121 -15.71 -6.48 7.89
N CYS A 122 -16.34 -6.06 6.78
CA CYS A 122 -17.64 -6.55 6.35
C CYS A 122 -17.60 -8.04 5.99
N THR A 123 -16.56 -8.49 5.26
CA THR A 123 -16.42 -9.90 4.86
C THR A 123 -16.29 -10.82 6.08
N LEU A 124 -15.50 -10.40 7.08
CA LEU A 124 -15.24 -11.19 8.28
C LEU A 124 -16.29 -10.99 9.38
N ASN A 125 -17.24 -10.08 9.18
CA ASN A 125 -18.19 -9.64 10.19
C ASN A 125 -17.53 -9.22 11.53
N ASP A 126 -16.32 -8.64 11.45
CA ASP A 126 -15.55 -8.17 12.60
C ASP A 126 -15.03 -6.75 12.35
N LYS A 127 -15.64 -5.77 13.01
CA LYS A 127 -15.24 -4.36 12.92
C LYS A 127 -13.96 -4.04 13.71
N LYS A 128 -13.54 -4.92 14.63
CA LYS A 128 -12.35 -4.72 15.46
C LYS A 128 -11.11 -5.33 14.83
N ILE A 129 -11.26 -6.15 13.79
CA ILE A 129 -10.11 -6.78 13.16
C ILE A 129 -9.15 -5.74 12.60
N LYS A 130 -7.87 -5.91 12.93
CA LYS A 130 -6.80 -5.06 12.45
C LYS A 130 -6.51 -5.42 10.99
N VAL A 131 -6.76 -4.50 10.09
CA VAL A 131 -6.47 -4.65 8.66
C VAL A 131 -5.27 -3.79 8.30
N ILE A 132 -4.15 -4.42 7.95
CA ILE A 132 -2.85 -3.78 7.70
C ILE A 132 -2.59 -3.78 6.20
N ASN A 133 -2.38 -2.61 5.61
CA ASN A 133 -1.92 -2.52 4.22
C ASN A 133 -0.44 -2.93 4.16
N LEU A 134 -0.11 -4.00 3.43
CA LEU A 134 1.25 -4.50 3.28
C LEU A 134 1.98 -3.84 2.12
N TYR A 135 1.35 -3.80 0.95
CA TYR A 135 1.94 -3.17 -0.23
C TYR A 135 0.89 -2.80 -1.26
N MET A 136 1.26 -1.88 -2.15
CA MET A 136 0.47 -1.46 -3.30
C MET A 136 1.29 -1.61 -4.58
N LYS A 137 0.65 -1.87 -5.72
CA LYS A 137 1.32 -2.10 -7.00
C LYS A 137 0.54 -1.45 -8.14
N LYS A 138 1.25 -0.81 -9.08
CA LYS A 138 0.69 -0.14 -10.27
C LYS A 138 -0.23 1.05 -9.94
N ILE A 139 0.00 1.77 -8.84
CA ILE A 139 -0.83 2.93 -8.48
C ILE A 139 -0.69 4.04 -9.54
N PRO A 140 -1.79 4.53 -10.14
CA PRO A 140 -1.71 5.53 -11.21
C PRO A 140 -1.60 6.97 -10.69
N LEU A 141 -0.59 7.30 -9.87
CA LEU A 141 -0.46 8.60 -9.18
C LEU A 141 -0.59 9.81 -10.10
N GLY A 142 0.12 9.82 -11.23
CA GLY A 142 0.16 10.98 -12.14
C GLY A 142 -1.16 11.32 -12.81
N LEU A 143 -2.07 10.35 -12.96
CA LEU A 143 -3.38 10.56 -13.58
C LEU A 143 -4.45 11.02 -12.58
N MET A 144 -4.23 10.78 -11.28
CA MET A 144 -5.27 10.95 -10.26
C MET A 144 -5.28 12.31 -9.61
N VAL A 145 -4.15 13.01 -9.53
CA VAL A 145 -4.12 14.38 -9.00
C VAL A 145 -4.89 15.37 -9.89
N GLN A 146 -5.10 15.02 -11.17
CA GLN A 146 -5.86 15.83 -12.13
C GLN A 146 -7.38 15.56 -12.09
N LYS A 147 -7.82 14.47 -11.46
CA LYS A 147 -9.22 14.03 -11.46
C LYS A 147 -9.81 14.23 -10.07
N LYS A 148 -10.51 15.34 -9.89
CA LYS A 148 -11.22 15.67 -8.65
C LYS A 148 -12.68 15.26 -8.71
N GLY A 149 -13.26 14.87 -7.58
CA GLY A 149 -14.68 14.54 -7.46
C GLY A 149 -14.95 13.13 -6.95
N MET A 150 -16.23 12.76 -7.00
CA MET A 150 -16.74 11.46 -6.55
C MET A 150 -16.66 10.43 -7.67
N TYR A 151 -16.11 9.26 -7.39
CA TYR A 151 -15.93 8.18 -8.36
C TYR A 151 -16.33 6.84 -7.76
N ARG A 152 -16.93 5.97 -8.59
CA ARG A 152 -17.22 4.59 -8.18
C ARG A 152 -15.94 3.75 -8.31
N LEU A 153 -15.49 3.22 -7.18
CA LEU A 153 -14.38 2.30 -7.05
C LEU A 153 -14.92 0.87 -6.99
N ASN A 154 -14.36 0.00 -7.83
CA ASN A 154 -14.60 -1.43 -7.81
C ASN A 154 -13.38 -2.13 -7.21
N ILE A 155 -13.62 -3.02 -6.24
CA ILE A 155 -12.61 -3.79 -5.54
C ILE A 155 -12.88 -5.27 -5.81
N ARG A 156 -11.96 -5.94 -6.50
CA ARG A 156 -12.08 -7.34 -6.87
C ARG A 156 -11.02 -8.17 -6.15
N HIS A 157 -11.43 -9.18 -5.40
CA HIS A 157 -10.50 -10.12 -4.80
C HIS A 157 -9.77 -10.93 -5.89
N ILE A 158 -8.44 -11.00 -5.80
CA ILE A 158 -7.60 -11.78 -6.72
C ILE A 158 -7.12 -13.06 -6.06
N GLY A 159 -6.84 -13.03 -4.76
CA GLY A 159 -6.39 -14.21 -4.04
C GLY A 159 -6.06 -13.94 -2.59
N SER A 160 -5.95 -15.02 -1.84
CA SER A 160 -5.62 -14.99 -0.43
C SER A 160 -4.67 -16.14 -0.08
N ARG A 161 -3.93 -15.97 1.01
CA ARG A 161 -3.11 -17.02 1.60
C ARG A 161 -3.02 -16.84 3.11
N SER A 162 -2.95 -17.95 3.83
CA SER A 162 -2.51 -17.92 5.23
C SER A 162 -1.08 -17.39 5.30
N HIS A 163 -0.82 -16.50 6.25
CA HIS A 163 0.50 -15.92 6.48
C HIS A 163 0.73 -15.80 7.99
N ASN A 164 1.54 -16.71 8.54
CA ASN A 164 1.68 -16.92 9.98
C ASN A 164 0.29 -17.13 10.62
N ASP A 165 0.00 -16.44 11.72
CA ASP A 165 -1.28 -16.47 12.44
C ASP A 165 -2.34 -15.54 11.81
N GLY A 166 -2.35 -15.35 10.49
CA GLY A 166 -3.29 -14.43 9.86
C GLY A 166 -3.60 -14.74 8.41
N LEU A 167 -4.47 -13.91 7.83
CA LEU A 167 -4.88 -13.99 6.44
C LEU A 167 -4.32 -12.82 5.65
N ALA A 168 -3.57 -13.12 4.59
CA ALA A 168 -3.17 -12.12 3.61
C ALA A 168 -4.09 -12.18 2.38
N THR A 169 -4.51 -11.04 1.87
CA THR A 169 -5.37 -10.90 0.70
C THR A 169 -4.74 -9.94 -0.30
N ILE A 170 -4.99 -10.16 -1.58
CA ILE A 170 -4.66 -9.22 -2.65
C ILE A 170 -5.92 -8.90 -3.44
N ASN A 171 -6.19 -7.60 -3.57
CA ASN A 171 -7.35 -7.07 -4.27
C ASN A 171 -6.89 -6.18 -5.43
N GLU A 172 -7.61 -6.28 -6.56
CA GLU A 172 -7.51 -5.39 -7.70
C GLU A 172 -8.52 -4.25 -7.57
N PHE A 173 -8.13 -3.07 -8.01
CA PHE A 173 -8.92 -1.87 -7.94
C PHE A 173 -9.06 -1.28 -9.34
N SER A 174 -10.28 -0.87 -9.66
CA SER A 174 -10.60 -0.17 -10.90
C SER A 174 -11.65 0.90 -10.64
N PHE A 175 -11.74 1.87 -11.53
CA PHE A 175 -12.73 2.93 -11.46
C PHE A 175 -13.73 2.78 -12.60
N GLU A 176 -15.01 2.87 -12.28
CA GLU A 176 -16.04 2.87 -13.31
C GLU A 176 -16.00 4.17 -14.12
N GLY A 177 -16.13 4.06 -15.46
CA GLY A 177 -16.20 5.21 -16.35
C GLY A 177 -14.91 6.02 -16.50
N LEU A 178 -13.83 5.64 -15.80
CA LEU A 178 -12.51 6.25 -15.93
C LEU A 178 -11.55 5.33 -16.66
N ASN A 179 -10.80 5.88 -17.61
CA ASN A 179 -9.68 5.19 -18.23
C ASN A 179 -8.44 5.21 -17.32
N PHE A 180 -8.58 4.63 -16.12
CA PHE A 180 -7.48 4.44 -15.18
C PHE A 180 -6.93 3.01 -15.27
N PRO A 181 -5.60 2.85 -15.30
CA PRO A 181 -5.00 1.54 -15.12
C PRO A 181 -5.46 0.91 -13.81
N THR A 182 -5.77 -0.38 -13.86
CA THR A 182 -6.04 -1.16 -12.65
C THR A 182 -4.80 -1.24 -11.77
N PHE A 183 -4.99 -1.14 -10.46
CA PHE A 183 -3.91 -1.28 -9.48
C PHE A 183 -4.27 -2.32 -8.44
N GLN A 184 -3.28 -2.74 -7.66
CA GLN A 184 -3.43 -3.86 -6.72
C GLN A 184 -2.97 -3.43 -5.33
N MET A 185 -3.65 -3.90 -4.30
CA MET A 185 -3.25 -3.69 -2.91
C MET A 185 -3.33 -5.01 -2.14
N CYS A 186 -2.34 -5.24 -1.29
CA CYS A 186 -2.25 -6.41 -0.44
C CYS A 186 -2.46 -6.02 1.02
N PHE A 187 -3.29 -6.78 1.72
CA PHE A 187 -3.61 -6.55 3.13
C PHE A 187 -3.32 -7.79 3.96
N LEU A 188 -2.98 -7.58 5.22
CA LEU A 188 -2.85 -8.60 6.25
C LEU A 188 -3.87 -8.37 7.35
N MET A 189 -4.54 -9.43 7.76
CA MET A 189 -5.41 -9.49 8.91
C MET A 189 -4.83 -10.48 9.92
N PRO A 190 -4.03 -10.01 10.90
CA PRO A 190 -3.54 -10.87 11.96
C PRO A 190 -4.71 -11.45 12.76
N GLY A 191 -4.64 -12.74 13.07
CA GLY A 191 -5.69 -13.49 13.78
C GLY A 191 -6.86 -13.94 12.91
N ALA A 192 -6.95 -13.51 11.64
CA ALA A 192 -7.98 -13.98 10.72
C ALA A 192 -7.66 -15.37 10.17
N THR A 193 -8.68 -16.20 10.06
CA THR A 193 -8.67 -17.46 9.32
C THR A 193 -9.86 -17.47 8.35
N LEU A 194 -9.76 -18.25 7.27
CA LEU A 194 -10.86 -18.45 6.30
C LEU A 194 -11.84 -19.52 6.81
#